data_AF-A0A4Y2CD47-F1
#
_entry.id   AF-A0A4Y2CD47-F1
#
_cell.length_a   1.000
_cell.length_b   1.000
_cell.length_c   1.000
_cell.angle_alpha   90.00
_cell.angle_beta   90.00
_cell.angle_gamma   90.00
#
_symmetry.space_group_name_H-M   'P 1'
#
loop_
_entity.id
_entity.type
_entity.pdbx_description
1 polymer ?
#
loop_
_entity_poly.entity_id
_entity_poly.type
_entity_poly.pdbx_seq_one_letter_code
_entity_poly.pdbx_strand_id
1 'polypeptide(L)'
;MLIERYYEFDDAVIREFLGKKLSARNRKDLDDVSEKTGIQVKSCRRQFDNVKRVYKVVEDSSCELVDSIRVTFLLSENLARSVISVHFI
;
A
#
# COMPACT_ATOMS: atom_id res chain seq x y z
N MET A 1 -9.54 8.83 -11.47
CA MET A 1 -8.70 8.37 -12.60
C MET A 1 -8.38 6.88 -12.42
N LEU A 2 -7.99 6.14 -13.47
CA LEU A 2 -7.68 4.71 -13.37
C LEU A 2 -6.56 4.42 -12.36
N ILE A 3 -5.57 5.31 -12.27
CA ILE A 3 -4.45 5.21 -11.34
C ILE A 3 -4.90 5.29 -9.87
N GLU A 4 -5.86 6.15 -9.52
CA GLU A 4 -6.45 6.23 -8.18
C GLU A 4 -7.02 4.87 -7.76
N ARG A 5 -7.91 4.30 -8.59
CA ARG A 5 -8.51 2.99 -8.35
C ARG A 5 -7.48 1.88 -8.27
N TYR A 6 -6.38 2.03 -9.00
CA TYR A 6 -5.27 1.08 -8.93
C TYR A 6 -4.48 1.21 -7.62
N TYR A 7 -4.48 2.34 -6.92
CA TYR A 7 -3.81 2.52 -5.62
C TYR A 7 -4.75 2.45 -4.41
N GLU A 8 -6.07 2.53 -4.62
CA GLU A 8 -7.08 2.23 -3.60
C GLU A 8 -6.87 0.85 -2.98
N PHE A 9 -7.14 0.73 -1.70
CA PHE A 9 -6.92 -0.47 -0.92
C PHE A 9 -8.09 -0.73 0.02
N ASP A 10 -8.21 -1.99 0.43
CA ASP A 10 -9.20 -2.45 1.40
C ASP A 10 -8.57 -2.42 2.79
N ASP A 11 -9.21 -1.74 3.75
CA ASP A 11 -8.69 -1.62 5.12
C ASP A 11 -8.42 -3.00 5.77
N ALA A 12 -9.24 -4.00 5.46
CA ALA A 12 -9.07 -5.36 5.94
C ALA A 12 -7.76 -5.99 5.46
N VAL A 13 -7.35 -5.70 4.22
CA VAL A 13 -6.10 -6.20 3.64
C VAL A 13 -4.91 -5.46 4.22
N ILE A 14 -5.00 -4.13 4.34
CA ILE A 14 -3.94 -3.31 4.93
C ILE A 14 -3.66 -3.70 6.38
N ARG A 15 -4.70 -3.95 7.18
CA ARG A 15 -4.55 -4.40 8.58
C ARG A 15 -3.70 -5.66 8.72
N GLU A 16 -3.76 -6.59 7.75
CA GLU A 16 -2.92 -7.79 7.76
C GLU A 16 -1.44 -7.49 7.47
N PHE A 17 -1.12 -6.31 6.89
CA PHE A 17 0.24 -5.89 6.55
C PHE A 17 0.89 -5.03 7.64
N LEU A 18 0.11 -4.33 8.45
CA LEU A 18 0.60 -3.46 9.53
C LEU A 18 1.51 -4.23 10.50
N GLY A 19 2.57 -3.56 10.98
CA GLY A 19 3.57 -4.15 11.87
C GLY A 19 4.45 -5.25 11.26
N LYS A 20 4.26 -5.60 9.98
CA LYS A 20 5.07 -6.59 9.28
C LYS A 20 5.98 -5.93 8.26
N LYS A 21 7.21 -6.44 8.13
CA LYS A 21 8.11 -6.05 7.03
C LYS A 21 7.53 -6.53 5.70
N LEU A 22 7.39 -5.62 4.73
CA LEU A 22 6.89 -5.93 3.38
C LEU A 22 7.94 -6.68 2.54
N SER A 23 8.20 -7.93 2.93
CA SER A 23 9.25 -8.78 2.37
C SER A 23 8.73 -9.75 1.30
N ALA A 24 9.64 -10.43 0.59
CA ALA A 24 9.28 -11.49 -0.36
C ALA A 24 8.59 -12.68 0.33
N ARG A 25 8.81 -12.88 1.64
CA ARG A 25 8.14 -13.91 2.44
C ARG A 25 6.65 -13.59 2.60
N ASN A 26 6.34 -12.40 3.11
CA ASN A 26 4.97 -11.93 3.32
C ASN A 26 4.14 -11.86 2.04
N ARG A 27 4.80 -11.67 0.89
CA ARG A 27 4.14 -11.72 -0.43
C ARG A 27 3.65 -13.12 -0.81
N LYS A 28 4.27 -14.18 -0.27
CA LYS A 28 3.86 -15.58 -0.53
C LYS A 28 2.65 -15.98 0.30
N ASP A 29 2.42 -15.33 1.43
CA ASP A 29 1.34 -15.63 2.37
C ASP A 29 0.05 -14.84 2.04
N LEU A 30 -0.07 -14.31 0.82
CA LEU A 30 -1.22 -13.50 0.41
C LEU A 30 -2.47 -14.32 0.09
N ASP A 31 -2.31 -15.64 -0.13
CA ASP A 31 -3.42 -16.58 -0.23
C ASP A 31 -4.16 -16.68 1.12
N ASP A 32 -3.44 -16.73 2.25
CA ASP A 32 -4.04 -16.70 3.61
C ASP A 32 -4.76 -15.36 3.89
N VAL A 33 -4.16 -14.24 3.46
CA VAL A 33 -4.80 -12.92 3.58
C VAL A 33 -6.08 -12.85 2.75
N SER A 34 -6.08 -13.45 1.56
CA SER A 34 -7.26 -13.55 0.70
C SER A 34 -8.38 -14.33 1.38
N GLU A 35 -8.07 -15.47 2.00
CA GLU A 35 -9.04 -16.29 2.73
C GLU A 35 -9.63 -15.56 3.94
N LYS A 36 -8.80 -14.90 4.76
CA LYS A 36 -9.25 -14.17 5.95
C LYS A 36 -10.14 -12.97 5.63
N THR A 37 -9.80 -12.23 4.57
CA THR A 37 -10.47 -10.96 4.25
C THR A 37 -11.61 -11.12 3.24
N GLY A 38 -11.68 -12.25 2.53
CA GLY A 38 -12.59 -12.46 1.41
C GLY A 38 -12.24 -11.67 0.15
N ILE A 39 -11.14 -10.91 0.15
CA ILE A 39 -10.67 -10.14 -1.01
C ILE A 39 -9.87 -11.06 -1.93
N GLN A 40 -10.07 -10.93 -3.25
CA GLN A 40 -9.36 -11.76 -4.23
C GLN A 40 -7.84 -11.63 -4.08
N VAL A 41 -7.12 -12.76 -4.10
CA VAL A 41 -5.65 -12.79 -3.96
C VAL A 41 -4.93 -11.87 -4.94
N LYS A 42 -5.44 -11.70 -6.17
CA LYS A 42 -4.89 -10.75 -7.14
C LYS A 42 -4.96 -9.30 -6.64
N SER A 43 -6.05 -8.91 -5.97
CA SER A 43 -6.19 -7.60 -5.34
C SER A 43 -5.27 -7.48 -4.12
N CYS A 44 -5.18 -8.50 -3.26
CA CYS A 44 -4.24 -8.51 -2.13
C CYS A 44 -2.78 -8.30 -2.59
N ARG A 45 -2.37 -8.99 -3.68
CA ARG A 45 -1.05 -8.82 -4.32
C ARG A 45 -0.82 -7.40 -4.83
N ARG A 46 -1.80 -6.83 -5.54
CA ARG A 46 -1.74 -5.44 -6.02
C ARG A 46 -1.55 -4.47 -4.85
N GLN A 47 -2.38 -4.59 -3.81
CA GLN A 47 -2.33 -3.71 -2.65
C GLN A 47 -0.99 -3.81 -1.92
N PHE A 48 -0.50 -5.03 -1.68
CA PHE A 48 0.82 -5.27 -1.09
C PHE A 48 1.94 -4.62 -1.91
N ASP A 49 1.96 -4.84 -3.22
CA ASP A 49 3.01 -4.32 -4.10
C ASP A 49 2.96 -2.78 -4.16
N ASN A 50 1.76 -2.18 -4.15
CA ASN A 50 1.59 -0.73 -4.16
C ASN A 50 2.06 -0.08 -2.86
N VAL A 51 1.63 -0.59 -1.70
CA VAL A 51 2.06 -0.09 -0.39
C VAL A 51 3.58 -0.22 -0.27
N LYS A 52 4.14 -1.37 -0.67
CA LYS A 52 5.59 -1.59 -0.65
C LYS A 52 6.37 -0.59 -1.51
N ARG A 53 5.86 -0.23 -2.69
CA ARG A 53 6.49 0.78 -3.54
C ARG A 53 6.49 2.15 -2.86
N VAL A 54 5.37 2.53 -2.26
CA VAL A 54 5.25 3.81 -1.56
C VAL A 54 6.17 3.85 -0.33
N TYR A 55 6.24 2.78 0.45
CA TYR A 55 7.17 2.65 1.59
C TYR A 55 8.61 2.91 1.17
N LYS A 56 9.05 2.32 0.05
CA LYS A 56 10.41 2.52 -0.46
C LYS A 56 10.69 3.99 -0.77
N VAL A 57 9.74 4.68 -1.42
CA VAL A 57 9.87 6.11 -1.74
C VAL A 57 9.90 6.97 -0.47
N VAL A 58 9.09 6.62 0.54
CA VAL A 58 9.05 7.31 1.83
C VAL A 58 10.35 7.12 2.61
N GLU A 59 10.90 5.90 2.68
CA GLU A 59 12.18 5.63 3.35
C GLU A 59 13.35 6.40 2.71
N ASP A 60 13.31 6.58 1.40
CA ASP A 60 14.34 7.30 0.64
C ASP A 60 14.16 8.84 0.67
N SER A 61 13.04 9.36 1.17
CA SER A 61 12.70 10.80 1.15
C SER A 61 12.73 11.42 2.53
N SER A 62 13.51 12.49 2.73
CA SER A 62 13.70 13.12 4.04
C SER A 62 12.69 14.24 4.37
N CYS A 63 12.02 14.86 3.39
CA CYS A 63 11.01 15.90 3.59
C CYS A 63 9.93 15.89 2.48
N GLU A 64 8.72 16.39 2.78
CA GLU A 64 7.56 16.55 1.85
C GLU A 64 7.00 15.25 1.24
N LEU A 65 6.71 14.26 2.09
CA LEU A 65 6.22 12.93 1.68
C LEU A 65 4.94 12.95 0.85
N VAL A 66 3.97 13.81 1.20
CA VAL A 66 2.67 13.88 0.52
C VAL A 66 2.86 14.32 -0.93
N ASP A 67 3.60 15.40 -1.16
CA ASP A 67 3.81 15.92 -2.50
C ASP A 67 4.72 15.02 -3.34
N SER A 68 5.74 14.42 -2.72
CA SER A 68 6.57 13.39 -3.36
C SER A 68 5.73 12.21 -3.87
N ILE A 69 4.79 11.70 -3.08
CA ILE A 69 3.91 10.60 -3.49
C ILE A 69 2.91 11.03 -4.56
N ARG A 70 2.32 12.22 -4.43
CA ARG A 70 1.38 12.75 -5.43
C ARG A 70 2.03 12.86 -6.81
N VAL A 71 3.24 13.42 -6.89
CA VAL A 71 3.96 13.60 -8.15
C VAL A 71 4.47 12.26 -8.68
N THR A 72 5.02 11.41 -7.81
CA THR A 72 5.62 10.12 -8.21
C THR A 72 4.58 9.10 -8.66
N PHE A 73 3.44 9.03 -7.97
CA PHE A 73 2.40 8.01 -8.21
C PHE A 73 1.15 8.57 -8.89
N LEU A 74 1.12 9.87 -9.20
CA LEU A 74 0.00 10.58 -9.83
C LEU A 74 -1.31 10.41 -9.03
N LEU A 75 -1.21 10.53 -7.71
CA LEU A 75 -2.31 10.34 -6.77
C LEU A 75 -2.87 11.68 -6.27
N SER A 76 -4.15 11.66 -5.92
CA SER A 76 -4.82 12.72 -5.17
C SER A 76 -4.17 12.90 -3.80
N GLU A 77 -4.30 14.10 -3.24
CA GLU A 77 -3.76 14.39 -1.92
C GLU A 77 -4.35 13.46 -0.84
N ASN A 78 -5.65 13.18 -0.92
CA ASN A 78 -6.34 12.29 0.00
C ASN A 78 -5.76 10.87 -0.04
N LEU A 79 -5.57 10.31 -1.23
CA LEU A 79 -5.04 8.95 -1.37
C LEU A 79 -3.56 8.88 -0.97
N ALA A 80 -2.76 9.89 -1.33
CA ALA A 80 -1.38 10.01 -0.89
C ALA A 80 -1.27 10.04 0.64
N ARG A 81 -2.10 10.85 1.30
CA ARG A 81 -2.17 10.91 2.78
C ARG A 81 -2.59 9.57 3.37
N SER A 82 -3.61 8.91 2.83
CA SER A 82 -4.05 7.61 3.34
C SER A 82 -2.95 6.55 3.27
N VAL A 83 -2.21 6.48 2.16
CA VAL A 83 -1.10 5.52 2.03
C VAL A 83 0.07 5.87 2.96
N ILE A 84 0.37 7.15 3.16
CA ILE A 84 1.36 7.61 4.15
C ILE A 84 0.94 7.19 5.56
N SER A 85 -0.32 7.40 5.94
CA SER A 85 -0.80 7.06 7.27
C SER A 85 -0.58 5.58 7.58
N VAL A 86 -0.76 4.68 6.61
CA VAL A 86 -0.45 3.25 6.75
C VAL A 86 1.02 3.00 7.12
N HIS A 87 1.94 3.87 6.67
CA HIS A 87 3.37 3.77 6.98
C HIS A 87 3.74 4.18 8.41
N PHE A 88 3.05 5.16 8.98
CA PHE A 88 3.39 5.76 10.28
C PHE A 88 2.55 5.25 11.46
N ILE A 89 1.66 4.27 11.25
CA ILE A 89 0.87 3.57 12.28
C ILE A 89 1.66 2.37 12.81
#